data_AF-A0A4U0MRP4-F1
#
_entry.id   AF-A0A4U0MRP4-F1
#
_cell.length_a   1.000
_cell.length_b   1.000
_cell.length_c   1.000
_cell.angle_alpha   90.00
_cell.angle_beta   90.00
_cell.angle_gamma   90.00
#
_symmetry.space_group_name_H-M   'P 1'
#
loop_
_entity.id
_entity.type
_entity.pdbx_description
1 polymer ?
#
loop_
_entity_poly.entity_id
_entity_poly.type
_entity_poly.pdbx_seq_one_letter_code
_entity_poly.pdbx_strand_id
1 'polypeptide(L)'
;MAAVVGVVVAMSGGDGESTVAGRPPGATGGGARPPAPEDVGKTYTKAPEGCDLIKPATLARIAPGTECVPSELDKSKIASMITRMPRWETRMGSGGSMLNMSVHLSVGPGSKGMYDMYKKSALTALKDMQTTTDSRSVGDLGDQAHVVHAVDKKLGSLAQAQVIVRSGNAVITVDYSYDTRDSAKGEKQSEDAAVAAARDVLGSIR
;
A
#
# COMPACT_ATOMS: atom_id res chain seq x y z
N MET A 1 3.30 -16.64 60.07
CA MET A 1 2.27 -16.38 59.05
C MET A 1 2.21 -17.59 58.14
N ALA A 2 1.08 -18.28 58.08
CA ALA A 2 0.77 -19.30 57.08
C ALA A 2 -0.75 -19.45 57.06
N ALA A 3 -1.39 -19.18 55.92
CA ALA A 3 -2.79 -19.46 55.70
C ALA A 3 -2.91 -20.43 54.52
N VAL A 4 -3.49 -21.57 54.87
CA VAL A 4 -3.95 -22.71 54.08
C VAL A 4 -5.17 -22.20 53.25
N VAL A 5 -5.59 -22.77 52.13
CA VAL A 5 -6.49 -23.94 52.04
C VAL A 5 -6.82 -24.12 50.56
N GLY A 6 -6.74 -25.37 50.08
CA GLY A 6 -7.20 -25.75 48.75
C GLY A 6 -8.62 -26.33 48.74
N VAL A 7 -8.88 -27.08 47.67
CA VAL A 7 -9.87 -28.15 47.46
C VAL A 7 -10.91 -27.84 46.36
N VAL A 8 -10.85 -28.74 45.38
CA VAL A 8 -11.76 -28.98 44.25
C VAL A 8 -13.02 -29.68 44.74
N VAL A 9 -14.20 -29.31 44.23
CA VAL A 9 -15.34 -30.25 44.12
C VAL A 9 -16.15 -29.92 42.85
N ALA A 10 -16.28 -30.90 41.97
CA ALA A 10 -17.31 -30.96 40.93
C ALA A 10 -18.58 -31.62 41.52
N MET A 11 -19.77 -31.15 41.14
CA MET A 11 -21.04 -31.81 41.43
C MET A 11 -21.90 -31.88 40.15
N SER A 12 -22.32 -33.11 39.83
CA SER A 12 -23.33 -33.48 38.85
C SER A 12 -24.75 -33.12 39.32
N GLY A 13 -25.72 -33.07 38.40
CA GLY A 13 -27.07 -32.52 38.61
C GLY A 13 -28.10 -33.37 39.37
N GLY A 14 -29.32 -32.84 39.48
CA GLY A 14 -30.53 -33.48 40.01
C GLY A 14 -31.66 -32.47 40.33
N ASP A 15 -32.91 -32.87 40.07
CA ASP A 15 -34.17 -32.12 39.87
C ASP A 15 -34.80 -31.35 41.07
N GLY A 16 -35.70 -30.38 40.77
CA GLY A 16 -36.87 -30.07 41.63
C GLY A 16 -37.26 -28.60 41.94
N GLU A 17 -38.27 -28.10 41.21
CA GLU A 17 -39.40 -27.21 41.60
C GLU A 17 -39.25 -25.72 42.05
N SER A 18 -39.75 -24.83 41.17
CA SER A 18 -40.54 -23.58 41.32
C SER A 18 -40.31 -22.55 42.45
N THR A 19 -39.92 -21.30 42.08
CA THR A 19 -40.82 -20.11 41.97
C THR A 19 -40.06 -18.77 41.79
N VAL A 20 -40.39 -18.08 40.68
CA VAL A 20 -40.55 -16.62 40.42
C VAL A 20 -39.53 -15.56 40.94
N ALA A 21 -39.04 -14.81 39.94
CA ALA A 21 -38.59 -13.41 39.91
C ALA A 21 -37.23 -13.01 40.52
N GLY A 22 -36.26 -12.83 39.62
CA GLY A 22 -35.04 -12.05 39.88
C GLY A 22 -34.21 -11.89 38.62
N ARG A 23 -34.36 -10.77 37.92
CA ARG A 23 -33.56 -10.38 36.76
C ARG A 23 -32.08 -10.24 37.18
N PRO A 24 -31.11 -10.98 36.61
CA PRO A 24 -29.70 -10.69 36.84
C PRO A 24 -29.17 -9.66 35.83
N PRO A 25 -28.28 -8.74 36.23
CA PRO A 25 -27.64 -7.78 35.34
C PRO A 25 -26.70 -8.52 34.39
N GLY A 26 -26.95 -8.39 33.08
CA GLY A 26 -26.07 -8.90 32.05
C GLY A 26 -24.70 -8.24 32.16
N ALA A 27 -23.70 -9.05 32.53
CA ALA A 27 -22.32 -8.64 32.67
C ALA A 27 -21.78 -8.03 31.36
N THR A 28 -21.42 -6.75 31.45
CA THR A 28 -20.44 -6.07 30.61
C THR A 28 -19.14 -6.84 30.61
N GLY A 29 -18.69 -7.27 29.43
CA GLY A 29 -17.39 -7.94 29.32
C GLY A 29 -17.17 -8.58 27.95
N GLY A 30 -17.52 -7.89 26.87
CA GLY A 30 -17.11 -8.26 25.52
C GLY A 30 -15.61 -8.06 25.38
N GLY A 31 -14.81 -9.01 25.89
CA GLY A 31 -13.39 -9.11 25.59
C GLY A 31 -13.24 -9.27 24.09
N ALA A 32 -12.74 -8.22 23.43
CA ALA A 32 -12.45 -8.25 22.01
C ALA A 32 -11.57 -9.48 21.73
N ARG A 33 -12.09 -10.37 20.88
CA ARG A 33 -11.33 -11.49 20.34
C ARG A 33 -10.03 -10.91 19.76
N PRO A 34 -8.84 -11.46 20.11
CA PRO A 34 -7.60 -11.04 19.48
C PRO A 34 -7.78 -11.06 17.97
N PRO A 35 -7.29 -10.03 17.23
CA PRO A 35 -7.39 -10.03 15.79
C PRO A 35 -6.84 -11.36 15.26
N ALA A 36 -7.57 -11.95 14.32
CA ALA A 36 -7.11 -13.16 13.66
C ALA A 36 -5.68 -12.96 13.14
N PRO A 37 -4.80 -13.96 13.21
CA PRO A 37 -3.46 -13.86 12.64
C PRO A 37 -3.60 -13.37 11.20
N GLU A 38 -2.96 -12.23 10.90
CA GLU A 38 -2.91 -11.72 9.54
C GLU A 38 -2.32 -12.81 8.64
N ASP A 39 -2.90 -13.00 7.45
CA ASP A 39 -2.41 -13.98 6.47
C ASP A 39 -0.88 -13.90 6.39
N VAL A 40 -0.23 -15.04 6.60
CA VAL A 40 1.23 -15.18 6.53
C VAL A 40 1.65 -15.03 5.08
N GLY A 41 1.58 -13.79 4.59
CA GLY A 41 2.07 -13.39 3.29
C GLY A 41 3.59 -13.37 3.28
N LYS A 42 4.17 -13.05 2.12
CA LYS A 42 5.63 -12.97 1.96
C LYS A 42 6.24 -11.97 2.94
N THR A 43 7.32 -12.36 3.62
CA THR A 43 8.07 -11.45 4.48
C THR A 43 9.33 -11.00 3.75
N TYR A 44 9.34 -9.74 3.35
CA TYR A 44 10.50 -9.08 2.78
C TYR A 44 11.32 -8.44 3.90
N THR A 45 12.63 -8.58 3.79
CA THR A 45 13.64 -8.09 4.75
C THR A 45 14.75 -7.30 4.08
N LYS A 46 14.79 -7.27 2.74
CA LYS A 46 15.80 -6.58 1.95
C LYS A 46 15.17 -5.86 0.76
N ALA A 47 15.69 -4.67 0.47
CA ALA A 47 15.47 -3.96 -0.77
C ALA A 47 16.79 -3.32 -1.21
N PRO A 48 17.02 -3.15 -2.52
CA PRO A 48 18.16 -2.38 -3.00
C PRO A 48 17.97 -0.87 -2.72
N GLU A 49 18.91 -0.06 -3.15
CA GLU A 49 18.79 1.40 -3.12
C GLU A 49 17.64 1.87 -4.03
N GLY A 50 17.11 3.07 -3.78
CA GLY A 50 15.90 3.57 -4.46
C GLY A 50 16.04 3.53 -5.99
N CYS A 51 17.13 4.06 -6.53
CA CYS A 51 17.35 4.11 -7.97
C CYS A 51 17.55 2.74 -8.65
N ASP A 52 17.80 1.69 -7.87
CA ASP A 52 18.00 0.32 -8.35
C ASP A 52 16.73 -0.53 -8.27
N LEU A 53 15.61 0.04 -7.80
CA LEU A 53 14.33 -0.67 -7.68
C LEU A 53 13.71 -1.05 -9.02
N ILE A 54 13.95 -0.26 -10.07
CA ILE A 54 13.42 -0.50 -11.42
C ILE A 54 14.56 -0.91 -12.34
N LYS A 55 14.36 -1.95 -13.15
CA LYS A 55 15.40 -2.42 -14.07
C LYS A 55 15.73 -1.35 -15.10
N PRO A 56 17.00 -1.15 -15.48
CA PRO A 56 17.39 -0.18 -16.51
C PRO A 56 16.64 -0.36 -17.84
N ALA A 57 16.41 -1.61 -18.26
CA ALA A 57 15.66 -1.91 -19.49
C ALA A 57 14.19 -1.46 -19.43
N THR A 58 13.57 -1.51 -18.25
CA THR A 58 12.21 -1.00 -18.05
C THR A 58 12.21 0.53 -18.09
N LEU A 59 13.15 1.18 -17.39
CA LEU A 59 13.29 2.64 -17.41
C LEU A 59 13.52 3.17 -18.83
N ALA A 60 14.40 2.54 -19.61
CA ALA A 60 14.64 2.91 -21.00
C ALA A 60 13.37 2.86 -21.88
N ARG A 61 12.42 1.98 -21.54
CA ARG A 61 11.14 1.84 -22.25
C ARG A 61 10.10 2.85 -21.78
N ILE A 62 9.96 3.05 -20.46
CA ILE A 62 8.82 3.79 -19.90
C ILE A 62 9.14 5.26 -19.58
N ALA A 63 10.39 5.55 -19.24
CA ALA A 63 10.89 6.86 -18.83
C ALA A 63 12.23 7.20 -19.52
N PRO A 64 12.30 7.17 -20.86
CA PRO A 64 13.53 7.46 -21.59
C PRO A 64 14.02 8.88 -21.31
N GLY A 65 15.34 9.04 -21.14
CA GLY A 65 15.96 10.36 -20.91
C GLY A 65 15.71 10.95 -19.51
N THR A 66 15.17 10.16 -18.58
CA THR A 66 15.04 10.58 -17.18
C THR A 66 16.29 10.26 -16.37
N GLU A 67 16.55 11.10 -15.37
CA GLU A 67 17.56 10.86 -14.36
C GLU A 67 16.88 10.42 -13.06
N CYS A 68 17.48 9.45 -12.36
CA CYS A 68 17.01 9.07 -11.04
C CYS A 68 17.49 10.07 -9.98
N VAL A 69 16.56 10.57 -9.20
CA VAL A 69 16.80 11.41 -8.02
C VAL A 69 16.50 10.56 -6.78
N PRO A 70 17.52 10.18 -5.99
CA PRO A 70 17.30 9.45 -4.75
C PRO A 70 16.62 10.34 -3.71
N SER A 71 15.94 9.71 -2.76
CA SER A 71 15.36 10.39 -1.60
C SER A 71 16.28 10.29 -0.39
N GLU A 72 16.25 11.28 0.49
CA GLU A 72 16.91 11.19 1.81
C GLU A 72 16.38 10.00 2.62
N LEU A 73 15.12 9.58 2.38
CA LEU A 73 14.55 8.41 3.01
C LEU A 73 15.11 7.09 2.47
N ASP A 74 15.79 7.08 1.32
CA ASP A 74 16.45 5.87 0.79
C ASP A 74 17.57 5.40 1.71
N LYS A 75 18.21 6.33 2.41
CA LYS A 75 19.30 6.06 3.37
C LYS A 75 18.80 5.84 4.79
N SER A 76 17.49 5.95 5.03
CA SER A 76 16.90 5.80 6.36
C SER A 76 17.10 4.39 6.89
N LYS A 77 17.62 4.30 8.12
CA LYS A 77 17.86 3.04 8.83
C LYS A 77 16.92 2.92 10.03
N ILE A 78 15.62 2.96 9.79
CA ILE A 78 14.63 2.65 10.82
C ILE A 78 14.66 1.13 11.01
N ALA A 79 15.02 0.66 12.21
CA ALA A 79 15.34 -0.75 12.48
C ALA A 79 14.22 -1.76 12.15
N SER A 80 12.98 -1.30 11.96
CA SER A 80 11.80 -2.11 11.68
C SER A 80 11.16 -1.85 10.31
N MET A 81 11.68 -0.91 9.52
CA MET A 81 11.05 -0.49 8.28
C MET A 81 12.07 -0.09 7.22
N ILE A 82 11.89 -0.60 6.01
CA ILE A 82 12.62 -0.15 4.82
C ILE A 82 11.72 0.81 4.07
N THR A 83 12.21 2.02 3.79
CA THR A 83 11.53 3.00 2.95
C THR A 83 12.44 3.35 1.78
N ARG A 84 11.87 3.39 0.58
CA ARG A 84 12.54 3.92 -0.62
C ARG A 84 11.57 4.82 -1.36
N MET A 85 12.03 6.01 -1.77
CA MET A 85 11.22 6.99 -2.48
C MET A 85 11.95 7.65 -3.66
N PRO A 86 12.54 6.88 -4.59
CA PRO A 86 13.21 7.46 -5.74
C PRO A 86 12.21 8.16 -6.68
N ARG A 87 12.72 9.11 -7.44
CA ARG A 87 11.98 9.79 -8.51
C ARG A 87 12.77 9.79 -9.80
N TRP A 88 12.06 9.75 -10.92
CA TRP A 88 12.60 9.89 -12.26
C TRP A 88 11.95 11.08 -12.93
N GLU A 89 12.78 12.05 -13.27
CA GLU A 89 12.31 13.32 -13.82
C GLU A 89 13.06 13.59 -15.13
N THR A 90 12.34 14.15 -16.10
CA THR A 90 12.96 14.60 -17.35
C THR A 90 13.77 15.86 -17.07
N ARG A 91 15.05 15.89 -17.47
CA ARG A 91 15.89 17.07 -17.24
C ARG A 91 15.34 18.30 -17.95
N MET A 92 15.19 19.40 -17.23
CA MET A 92 14.73 20.67 -17.81
C MET A 92 15.61 21.09 -18.99
N GLY A 93 14.99 21.47 -20.11
CA GLY A 93 15.69 21.90 -21.33
C GLY A 93 16.11 20.76 -22.28
N SER A 94 15.78 19.50 -21.99
CA SER A 94 16.09 18.36 -22.88
C SER A 94 15.19 18.24 -24.12
N GLY A 95 14.18 19.11 -24.27
CA GLY A 95 13.23 19.09 -25.39
C GLY A 95 12.25 17.91 -25.38
N GLY A 96 12.34 17.00 -24.39
CA GLY A 96 11.42 15.89 -24.21
C GLY A 96 10.12 16.27 -23.48
N SER A 97 9.10 15.43 -23.62
CA SER A 97 7.85 15.52 -22.86
C SER A 97 8.13 15.53 -21.35
N MET A 98 7.52 16.43 -20.59
CA MET A 98 7.64 16.44 -19.12
C MET A 98 7.11 15.10 -18.57
N LEU A 99 8.00 14.28 -18.02
CA LEU A 99 7.66 13.08 -17.27
C LEU A 99 8.15 13.20 -15.83
N ASN A 100 7.24 12.91 -14.90
CA ASN A 100 7.55 12.74 -13.48
C ASN A 100 7.00 11.38 -13.06
N MET A 101 7.90 10.48 -12.66
CA MET A 101 7.55 9.19 -12.09
C MET A 101 8.16 9.08 -10.70
N SER A 102 7.38 8.67 -9.71
CA SER A 102 7.87 8.38 -8.37
C SER A 102 7.50 6.95 -7.96
N VAL A 103 8.36 6.36 -7.14
CA VAL A 103 8.05 5.12 -6.44
C VAL A 103 8.06 5.41 -4.97
N HIS A 104 7.14 4.82 -4.21
CA HIS A 104 7.21 4.73 -2.77
C HIS A 104 7.10 3.27 -2.37
N LEU A 105 8.22 2.69 -1.92
CA LEU A 105 8.27 1.37 -1.32
C LEU A 105 8.34 1.52 0.20
N SER A 106 7.48 0.80 0.90
CA SER A 106 7.55 0.59 2.35
C SER A 106 7.50 -0.90 2.64
N VAL A 107 8.48 -1.41 3.38
CA VAL A 107 8.51 -2.79 3.87
C VAL A 107 8.53 -2.75 5.39
N GLY A 108 7.53 -3.33 6.02
CA GLY A 108 7.40 -3.30 7.48
C GLY A 108 6.04 -3.77 7.98
N PRO A 109 5.82 -3.74 9.30
CA PRO A 109 4.52 -4.06 9.88
C PRO A 109 3.46 -3.05 9.41
N GLY A 110 2.20 -3.49 9.35
CA GLY A 110 1.08 -2.60 8.99
C GLY A 110 0.90 -2.34 7.49
N SER A 111 1.50 -3.16 6.62
CA SER A 111 1.37 -3.05 5.15
C SER A 111 -0.09 -2.97 4.68
N LYS A 112 -1.00 -3.69 5.36
CA LYS A 112 -2.43 -3.63 5.05
C LYS A 112 -3.02 -2.25 5.31
N GLY A 113 -2.77 -1.68 6.49
CA GLY A 113 -3.25 -0.34 6.84
C GLY A 113 -2.68 0.73 5.91
N MET A 114 -1.41 0.62 5.54
CA MET A 114 -0.75 1.52 4.59
C MET A 114 -1.36 1.41 3.18
N TYR A 115 -1.60 0.20 2.68
CA TYR A 115 -2.28 -0.02 1.40
C TYR A 115 -3.69 0.58 1.40
N ASP A 116 -4.50 0.29 2.42
CA ASP A 116 -5.87 0.80 2.54
C ASP A 116 -5.88 2.34 2.64
N MET A 117 -4.90 2.92 3.34
CA MET A 117 -4.70 4.37 3.41
C MET A 117 -4.33 4.96 2.05
N TYR A 118 -3.32 4.43 1.35
CA TYR A 118 -2.92 4.96 0.05
C TYR A 118 -4.05 4.87 -0.97
N LYS A 119 -4.76 3.74 -1.02
CA LYS A 119 -5.93 3.57 -1.88
C LYS A 119 -7.00 4.61 -1.58
N LYS A 120 -7.31 4.82 -0.30
CA LYS A 120 -8.29 5.84 0.11
C LYS A 120 -7.84 7.25 -0.28
N SER A 121 -6.57 7.59 -0.05
CA SER A 121 -6.00 8.89 -0.39
C SER A 121 -6.06 9.15 -1.90
N ALA A 122 -5.68 8.17 -2.72
CA ALA A 122 -5.77 8.24 -4.18
C ALA A 122 -7.19 8.55 -4.68
N LEU A 123 -8.20 7.95 -4.05
CA LEU A 123 -9.60 8.10 -4.45
C LEU A 123 -10.28 9.35 -3.89
N THR A 124 -9.85 9.84 -2.73
CA THR A 124 -10.63 10.81 -1.96
C THR A 124 -9.88 12.06 -1.53
N ALA A 125 -8.57 11.98 -1.27
CA ALA A 125 -7.82 13.11 -0.73
C ALA A 125 -7.56 14.20 -1.78
N LEU A 126 -7.46 13.83 -3.05
CA LEU A 126 -7.23 14.76 -4.15
C LEU A 126 -8.50 15.13 -4.93
N LYS A 127 -9.68 14.72 -4.46
CA LYS A 127 -10.95 14.92 -5.19
C LYS A 127 -11.27 16.38 -5.52
N ASP A 128 -10.74 17.34 -4.76
CA ASP A 128 -10.97 18.77 -4.98
C ASP A 128 -10.02 19.33 -6.06
N MET A 129 -8.88 18.68 -6.28
CA MET A 129 -7.84 19.09 -7.22
C MET A 129 -7.83 18.25 -8.51
N GLN A 130 -8.24 16.99 -8.43
CA GLN A 130 -8.21 16.02 -9.52
C GLN A 130 -9.58 15.35 -9.68
N THR A 131 -9.86 14.92 -10.91
CA THR A 131 -11.02 14.09 -11.24
C THR A 131 -10.52 12.68 -11.51
N THR A 132 -10.93 11.72 -10.68
CA THR A 132 -10.70 10.30 -10.95
C THR A 132 -11.50 9.89 -12.18
N THR A 133 -10.84 9.32 -13.17
CA THR A 133 -11.45 8.90 -14.46
C THR A 133 -11.56 7.39 -14.58
N ASP A 134 -10.62 6.64 -14.00
CA ASP A 134 -10.71 5.19 -13.83
C ASP A 134 -10.19 4.77 -12.45
N SER A 135 -10.70 3.66 -11.92
CA SER A 135 -10.20 3.04 -10.70
C SER A 135 -10.64 1.59 -10.63
N ARG A 136 -9.69 0.67 -10.58
CA ARG A 136 -9.97 -0.78 -10.57
C ARG A 136 -8.84 -1.60 -9.97
N SER A 137 -9.18 -2.83 -9.61
CA SER A 137 -8.18 -3.80 -9.19
C SER A 137 -7.34 -4.29 -10.37
N VAL A 138 -6.07 -4.58 -10.11
CA VAL A 138 -5.11 -5.13 -11.08
C VAL A 138 -4.77 -6.55 -10.64
N GLY A 139 -4.93 -7.53 -11.53
CA GLY A 139 -4.56 -8.92 -11.29
C GLY A 139 -3.05 -9.15 -11.41
N ASP A 140 -2.60 -10.30 -10.92
CA ASP A 140 -1.23 -10.82 -11.10
C ASP A 140 -0.10 -9.86 -10.66
N LEU A 141 -0.37 -9.02 -9.65
CA LEU A 141 0.57 -8.08 -9.08
C LEU A 141 0.42 -8.01 -7.56
N GLY A 142 1.33 -8.68 -6.84
CA GLY A 142 1.27 -8.79 -5.39
C GLY A 142 0.05 -9.60 -4.90
N ASP A 143 -0.30 -9.41 -3.63
CA ASP A 143 -1.48 -10.02 -3.02
C ASP A 143 -2.74 -9.19 -3.32
N GLN A 144 -2.57 -7.87 -3.41
CA GLN A 144 -3.60 -6.91 -3.80
C GLN A 144 -2.96 -5.79 -4.62
N ALA A 145 -3.57 -5.42 -5.73
CA ALA A 145 -3.18 -4.24 -6.48
C ALA A 145 -4.40 -3.46 -6.97
N HIS A 146 -4.24 -2.14 -7.05
CA HIS A 146 -5.27 -1.21 -7.48
C HIS A 146 -4.63 -0.09 -8.29
N VAL A 147 -5.26 0.26 -9.41
CA VAL A 147 -4.89 1.43 -10.20
C VAL A 147 -5.92 2.52 -9.99
N VAL A 148 -5.47 3.76 -9.89
CA VAL A 148 -6.29 4.97 -9.93
C VAL A 148 -5.74 5.87 -11.02
N HIS A 149 -6.60 6.27 -11.93
CA HIS A 149 -6.29 7.26 -12.95
C HIS A 149 -7.02 8.57 -12.64
N ALA A 150 -6.30 9.69 -12.68
CA ALA A 150 -6.84 10.99 -12.33
C ALA A 150 -6.27 12.10 -13.20
N VAL A 151 -7.08 13.12 -13.48
CA VAL A 151 -6.71 14.30 -14.27
C VAL A 151 -6.87 15.56 -13.42
N ASP A 152 -5.88 16.44 -13.45
CA ASP A 152 -5.91 17.72 -12.75
C ASP A 152 -7.05 18.60 -13.27
N LYS A 153 -7.87 19.14 -12.36
CA LYS A 153 -9.04 19.96 -12.72
C LYS A 153 -8.69 21.35 -13.25
N LYS A 154 -7.55 21.92 -12.82
CA LYS A 154 -7.16 23.29 -13.18
C LYS A 154 -6.40 23.32 -14.50
N LEU A 155 -5.45 22.41 -14.67
CA LEU A 155 -4.63 22.30 -15.87
C LEU A 155 -5.32 21.46 -16.96
N GLY A 156 -6.25 20.57 -16.60
CA GLY A 156 -7.07 19.74 -17.49
C GLY A 156 -6.31 18.73 -18.35
N SER A 157 -4.99 18.89 -18.45
CA SER A 157 -4.08 18.16 -19.32
C SER A 157 -3.03 17.39 -18.54
N LEU A 158 -2.76 17.74 -17.28
CA LEU A 158 -1.88 16.95 -16.43
C LEU A 158 -2.67 15.78 -15.85
N ALA A 159 -2.27 14.56 -16.19
CA ALA A 159 -2.87 13.32 -15.71
C ALA A 159 -1.86 12.48 -14.93
N GLN A 160 -2.37 11.55 -14.13
CA GLN A 160 -1.59 10.67 -13.28
C GLN A 160 -2.21 9.27 -13.26
N ALA A 161 -1.40 8.26 -13.57
CA ALA A 161 -1.71 6.88 -13.28
C ALA A 161 -0.97 6.47 -11.99
N GLN A 162 -1.72 6.13 -10.96
CA GLN A 162 -1.19 5.67 -9.68
C GLN A 162 -1.49 4.18 -9.50
N VAL A 163 -0.46 3.37 -9.33
CA VAL A 163 -0.58 1.93 -9.03
C VAL A 163 -0.16 1.67 -7.60
N ILE A 164 -1.04 1.05 -6.83
CA ILE A 164 -0.85 0.75 -5.41
C ILE A 164 -0.89 -0.76 -5.25
N VAL A 165 0.17 -1.34 -4.69
CA VAL A 165 0.35 -2.78 -4.55
C VAL A 165 0.65 -3.10 -3.09
N ARG A 166 0.04 -4.15 -2.58
CA ARG A 166 0.45 -4.83 -1.35
C ARG A 166 0.91 -6.24 -1.70
N SER A 167 2.06 -6.64 -1.19
CA SER A 167 2.47 -8.05 -1.15
C SER A 167 3.10 -8.33 0.20
N GLY A 168 2.51 -9.24 0.97
CA GLY A 168 2.94 -9.57 2.31
C GLY A 168 3.15 -8.33 3.19
N ASN A 169 4.37 -8.12 3.71
CA ASN A 169 4.73 -6.94 4.50
C ASN A 169 5.23 -5.73 3.68
N ALA A 170 5.10 -5.74 2.35
CA ALA A 170 5.48 -4.64 1.47
C ALA A 170 4.28 -3.91 0.87
N VAL A 171 4.41 -2.59 0.75
CA VAL A 171 3.49 -1.70 0.02
C VAL A 171 4.29 -0.89 -0.98
N ILE A 172 3.81 -0.84 -2.22
CA ILE A 172 4.43 -0.11 -3.32
C ILE A 172 3.38 0.83 -3.88
N THR A 173 3.71 2.11 -4.00
CA THR A 173 2.95 3.07 -4.79
C THR A 173 3.84 3.54 -5.93
N VAL A 174 3.33 3.51 -7.15
CA VAL A 174 3.99 4.10 -8.31
C VAL A 174 3.09 5.20 -8.85
N ASP A 175 3.61 6.42 -8.89
CA ASP A 175 2.95 7.56 -9.50
C ASP A 175 3.59 7.84 -10.85
N TYR A 176 2.79 7.91 -11.89
CA TYR A 176 3.26 8.21 -13.24
C TYR A 176 2.46 9.38 -13.81
N SER A 177 3.06 10.56 -13.83
CA SER A 177 2.46 11.78 -14.35
C SER A 177 2.82 12.01 -15.81
N TYR A 178 1.84 12.44 -16.60
CA TYR A 178 1.99 12.70 -18.02
C TYR A 178 1.03 13.80 -18.49
N ASP A 179 1.32 14.41 -19.65
CA ASP A 179 0.43 15.38 -20.29
C ASP A 179 -0.47 14.64 -21.29
N THR A 180 -1.79 14.75 -21.14
CA THR A 180 -2.78 14.13 -22.03
C THR A 180 -2.82 14.74 -23.42
N ARG A 181 -2.20 15.92 -23.62
CA ARG A 181 -2.04 16.54 -24.94
C ARG A 181 -0.89 15.90 -25.73
N ASP A 182 -0.01 15.15 -25.07
CA ASP A 182 1.02 14.38 -25.74
C ASP A 182 0.40 13.12 -26.38
N SER A 183 0.20 13.16 -27.70
CA SER A 183 -0.33 12.03 -28.46
C SER A 183 0.52 10.75 -28.38
N ALA A 184 1.77 10.86 -27.92
CA ALA A 184 2.66 9.71 -27.75
C ALA A 184 2.36 8.88 -26.48
N LYS A 185 1.56 9.38 -25.54
CA LYS A 185 1.24 8.69 -24.28
C LYS A 185 -0.25 8.81 -23.92
N GLY A 186 -0.97 7.70 -24.07
CA GLY A 186 -2.35 7.56 -23.61
C GLY A 186 -2.47 6.95 -22.21
N GLU A 187 -3.67 7.02 -21.64
CA GLU A 187 -4.00 6.47 -20.31
C GLU A 187 -3.52 5.03 -20.11
N LYS A 188 -3.83 4.15 -21.07
CA LYS A 188 -3.44 2.74 -20.98
C LYS A 188 -1.91 2.54 -20.96
N GLN A 189 -1.17 3.34 -21.72
CA GLN A 189 0.28 3.24 -21.78
C GLN A 189 0.94 3.76 -20.50
N SER A 190 0.37 4.79 -19.88
CA SER A 190 0.79 5.31 -18.57
C SER A 190 0.50 4.32 -17.45
N GLU A 191 -0.67 3.66 -17.48
CA GLU A 191 -0.97 2.54 -16.57
C GLU A 191 0.04 1.39 -16.76
N ASP A 192 0.26 0.93 -17.98
CA ASP A 192 1.17 -0.18 -18.27
C ASP A 192 2.61 0.15 -17.83
N ALA A 193 3.02 1.42 -17.96
CA ALA A 193 4.29 1.92 -17.43
C ALA A 193 4.35 1.82 -15.89
N ALA A 194 3.33 2.32 -15.19
CA ALA A 194 3.27 2.27 -13.73
C ALA A 194 3.22 0.81 -13.21
N VAL A 195 2.47 -0.07 -13.88
CA VAL A 195 2.40 -1.51 -13.57
C VAL A 195 3.75 -2.20 -13.83
N ALA A 196 4.43 -1.89 -14.93
CA ALA A 196 5.75 -2.44 -15.22
C ALA A 196 6.79 -2.02 -14.16
N ALA A 197 6.78 -0.75 -13.76
CA ALA A 197 7.61 -0.25 -12.67
C ALA A 197 7.29 -0.97 -11.35
N ALA A 198 6.02 -1.07 -10.96
CA ALA A 198 5.61 -1.77 -9.75
C ALA A 198 6.03 -3.24 -9.73
N ARG A 199 5.96 -3.92 -10.88
CA ARG A 199 6.42 -5.31 -11.05
C ARG A 199 7.93 -5.44 -10.85
N ASP A 200 8.72 -4.51 -11.37
CA ASP A 200 10.17 -4.52 -11.16
C ASP A 200 10.53 -4.23 -9.70
N VAL A 201 9.87 -3.27 -9.05
CA VAL A 201 10.05 -2.98 -7.63
C VAL A 201 9.77 -4.24 -6.80
N LEU A 202 8.63 -4.89 -7.03
CA LEU A 202 8.26 -6.13 -6.34
C LEU A 202 9.27 -7.27 -6.62
N GLY A 203 9.82 -7.35 -7.83
CA GLY A 203 10.86 -8.32 -8.18
C GLY A 203 12.24 -8.01 -7.61
N SER A 204 12.48 -6.78 -7.13
CA SER A 204 13.77 -6.34 -6.60
C SER A 204 13.93 -6.64 -5.10
N ILE A 205 12.82 -6.81 -4.37
CA ILE A 205 12.80 -7.03 -2.92
C ILE A 205 12.86 -8.52 -2.55
N ARG A 206 13.39 -8.83 -1.37
CA ARG A 206 13.59 -10.21 -0.87
C ARG A 206 13.25 -10.36 0.59
#